data_AF-A0A516TMB9-F1
#
_entry.id   AF-A0A516TMB9-F1
#
_cell.length_a   1.000
_cell.length_b   1.000
_cell.length_c   1.000
_cell.angle_alpha   90.00
_cell.angle_beta   90.00
_cell.angle_gamma   90.00
#
_symmetry.space_group_name_H-M   'P 1'
#
loop_
_entity.id
_entity.type
_entity.pdbx_description
1 polymer ?
#
loop_
_entity_poly.entity_id
_entity_poly.type
_entity_poly.pdbx_seq_one_letter_code
_entity_poly.pdbx_strand_id
1 'polypeptide(L)'
;MKNKAQWVKKEIDWRESIKKFQMALHEEKLSLLQIPSIKKILIEKIIHLHEPSKQKRINAKEVVFLISLLRSKHNYMDEKVLAVLDKLRLNIIWWNNLREEAEKDNGKEAIIWKRKRQTLAEATEPLIINGIELIHRVVKTNNLNIKEAVFSDGIIGFYRALERYNPSSQNPFPNYALYWIKNEIAAEALKSKTVQISSYLKKKNSSQKNLNLEDPENNINNPQIVSLDAPINNEGDQLHTIIAGPNGMQQSSDNEELKKSGFKSLKTRPMTLNLF
;
A
#
# COMPACT_ATOMS: atom_id res chain seq x y z
N MET A 1 47.63 1.22 -23.39
CA MET A 1 47.04 2.41 -22.74
C MET A 1 45.55 2.11 -22.48
N LYS A 2 45.19 1.66 -21.27
CA LYS A 2 43.78 1.45 -20.89
C LYS A 2 43.34 2.67 -20.09
N ASN A 3 42.62 3.60 -20.74
CA ASN A 3 41.94 4.69 -20.07
C ASN A 3 40.78 4.09 -19.26
N LYS A 4 41.04 3.71 -18.01
CA LYS A 4 39.97 3.57 -17.02
C LYS A 4 39.48 4.99 -16.79
N ALA A 5 38.35 5.35 -17.40
CA ALA A 5 37.60 6.54 -17.04
C ALA A 5 37.35 6.46 -15.54
N GLN A 6 38.15 7.21 -14.79
CA GLN A 6 38.00 7.38 -13.36
C GLN A 6 36.76 8.26 -13.24
N TRP A 7 35.59 7.62 -13.13
CA TRP A 7 34.36 8.29 -12.73
C TRP A 7 34.63 8.80 -11.32
N VAL A 8 35.10 10.03 -11.22
CA VAL A 8 35.14 10.76 -9.96
C VAL A 8 33.69 10.79 -9.51
N LYS A 9 33.35 9.94 -8.54
CA LYS A 9 32.06 9.98 -7.86
C LYS A 9 31.97 11.36 -7.23
N LYS A 10 31.38 12.29 -7.96
CA LYS A 10 31.12 13.63 -7.45
C LYS A 10 30.08 13.43 -6.37
N GLU A 11 30.49 13.63 -5.13
CA GLU A 11 29.59 13.54 -3.99
C GLU A 11 28.48 14.57 -4.20
N ILE A 12 27.26 14.07 -4.46
CA ILE A 12 26.11 14.94 -4.71
C ILE A 12 25.66 15.52 -3.38
N ASP A 13 25.53 16.84 -3.33
CA ASP A 13 24.73 17.48 -2.30
C ASP A 13 23.26 17.20 -2.55
N TRP A 14 22.75 16.16 -1.88
CA TRP A 14 21.36 15.76 -1.96
C TRP A 14 20.40 16.89 -1.60
N ARG A 15 20.74 17.78 -0.66
CA ARG A 15 19.80 18.81 -0.21
C ARG A 15 19.57 19.85 -1.32
N GLU A 16 20.64 20.39 -1.88
CA GLU A 16 20.54 21.41 -2.92
C GLU A 16 19.97 20.83 -4.21
N SER A 17 20.44 19.65 -4.63
CA SER A 17 19.96 19.00 -5.85
C SER A 17 18.48 18.64 -5.77
N ILE A 18 17.99 18.14 -4.62
CA ILE A 18 16.56 17.85 -4.44
C ILE A 18 15.73 19.12 -4.46
N LYS A 19 16.21 20.21 -3.84
CA LYS A 19 15.51 21.50 -3.89
C LYS A 19 15.35 21.99 -5.34
N LYS A 20 16.42 21.91 -6.15
CA LYS A 20 16.38 22.25 -7.59
C LYS A 20 15.39 21.36 -8.34
N PHE A 21 15.40 20.06 -8.10
CA PHE A 21 14.45 19.12 -8.68
C PHE A 21 13.00 19.47 -8.30
N GLN A 22 12.70 19.72 -7.03
CA GLN A 22 11.36 20.03 -6.55
C GLN A 22 10.84 21.35 -7.13
N MET A 23 11.70 22.36 -7.24
CA MET A 23 11.37 23.62 -7.91
C MET A 23 11.06 23.42 -9.40
N ALA A 24 11.93 22.69 -10.12
CA ALA A 24 11.71 22.38 -11.53
C ALA A 24 10.42 21.56 -11.75
N LEU A 25 10.12 20.62 -10.86
CA LEU A 25 8.89 19.82 -10.89
C LEU A 25 7.65 20.69 -10.66
N HIS A 26 7.73 21.64 -9.73
CA HIS A 26 6.64 22.57 -9.47
C HIS A 26 6.36 23.46 -10.68
N GLU A 27 7.41 24.05 -11.28
CA GLU A 27 7.29 24.85 -12.50
C GLU A 27 6.75 24.04 -13.69
N GLU A 28 7.21 22.79 -13.85
CA GLU A 28 6.70 21.88 -14.87
C GLU A 28 5.20 21.64 -14.71
N LYS A 29 4.74 21.29 -13.51
CA LYS A 29 3.32 21.08 -13.23
C LYS A 29 2.48 22.34 -13.43
N LEU A 30 2.97 23.52 -13.04
CA LEU A 30 2.27 24.77 -13.29
C LEU A 30 2.12 25.04 -14.79
N SER A 31 3.20 24.87 -15.56
CA SER A 31 3.14 25.04 -17.02
C SER A 31 2.24 24.01 -17.70
N LEU A 32 2.19 22.77 -17.17
CA LEU A 32 1.29 21.72 -17.65
C LEU A 32 -0.19 22.12 -17.45
N LEU A 33 -0.50 22.73 -16.30
CA LEU A 33 -1.85 23.21 -16.01
C LEU A 33 -2.26 24.36 -16.91
N GLN A 34 -1.34 25.15 -17.47
CA GLN A 34 -1.69 26.25 -18.38
C GLN A 34 -2.24 25.78 -19.73
N ILE A 35 -2.00 24.52 -20.11
CA ILE A 35 -2.47 23.97 -21.39
C ILE A 35 -3.99 23.73 -21.33
N PRO A 36 -4.81 24.35 -22.21
CA PRO A 36 -6.27 24.25 -22.16
C PRO A 36 -6.82 22.83 -22.34
N SER A 37 -6.21 22.04 -23.23
CA SER A 37 -6.57 20.63 -23.46
C SER A 37 -6.41 19.81 -22.19
N ILE A 38 -5.34 20.04 -21.45
CA ILE A 38 -5.05 19.38 -20.17
C ILE A 38 -6.03 19.81 -19.09
N LYS A 39 -6.39 21.09 -18.97
CA LYS A 39 -7.42 21.52 -18.01
C LYS A 39 -8.74 20.76 -18.21
N LYS A 40 -9.13 20.48 -19.45
CA LYS A 40 -10.34 19.70 -19.75
C LYS A 40 -10.21 18.24 -19.27
N ILE A 41 -9.13 17.57 -19.63
CA ILE A 41 -8.86 16.17 -19.25
C ILE A 41 -8.75 16.04 -17.72
N LEU A 42 -8.17 17.06 -17.08
CA LEU A 42 -8.03 17.15 -15.63
C LEU A 42 -9.39 17.20 -14.94
N ILE A 43 -10.34 17.99 -15.45
CA ILE A 43 -11.72 18.04 -14.94
C ILE A 43 -12.37 16.66 -15.04
N GLU A 44 -12.26 15.99 -16.19
CA GLU A 44 -12.81 14.64 -16.39
C GLU A 44 -12.22 13.64 -15.38
N LYS A 45 -10.90 13.69 -15.16
CA LYS A 45 -10.23 12.83 -14.18
C LYS A 45 -10.62 13.13 -12.74
N ILE A 46 -10.83 14.41 -12.38
CA ILE A 46 -11.27 14.80 -11.03
C ILE A 46 -12.70 14.31 -10.78
N ILE A 47 -13.58 14.40 -11.77
CA ILE A 47 -14.94 13.82 -11.70
C ILE A 47 -14.85 12.31 -11.51
N HIS A 48 -13.97 11.62 -12.25
CA HIS A 48 -13.75 10.17 -12.11
C HIS A 48 -13.29 9.75 -10.71
N LEU A 49 -12.55 10.61 -10.01
CA LEU A 49 -12.10 10.37 -8.63
C LEU A 49 -13.24 10.52 -7.60
N HIS A 50 -14.35 11.15 -7.97
CA HIS A 50 -15.53 11.24 -7.12
C HIS A 50 -16.40 9.96 -7.17
N GLU A 51 -16.28 9.15 -8.23
CA GLU A 51 -17.16 8.00 -8.43
C GLU A 51 -17.13 7.00 -7.26
N PRO A 52 -18.32 6.54 -6.79
CA PRO A 52 -18.46 5.80 -5.53
C PRO A 52 -17.76 4.44 -5.50
N SER A 53 -17.39 3.91 -6.67
CA SER A 53 -16.75 2.61 -6.90
C SER A 53 -15.23 2.59 -6.67
N LYS A 54 -14.58 3.74 -6.39
CA LYS A 54 -13.11 3.83 -6.27
C LYS A 54 -12.60 4.17 -4.87
N GLN A 55 -11.41 3.64 -4.56
CA GLN A 55 -10.76 3.62 -3.23
C GLN A 55 -10.37 4.99 -2.65
N LYS A 56 -10.28 6.06 -3.45
CA LYS A 56 -9.99 7.43 -2.96
C LYS A 56 -11.18 8.33 -3.25
N ARG A 57 -12.07 8.48 -2.27
CA ARG A 57 -13.17 9.44 -2.34
C ARG A 57 -12.64 10.83 -2.07
N ILE A 58 -12.69 11.70 -3.08
CA ILE A 58 -12.55 13.14 -2.87
C ILE A 58 -13.91 13.68 -2.43
N ASN A 59 -13.91 14.62 -1.48
CA ASN A 59 -15.14 15.27 -1.04
C ASN A 59 -15.78 16.00 -2.24
N ALA A 60 -17.10 15.86 -2.41
CA ALA A 60 -17.84 16.57 -3.46
C ALA A 60 -17.59 18.08 -3.44
N LYS A 61 -17.44 18.68 -2.25
CA LYS A 61 -17.09 20.11 -2.10
C LYS A 61 -15.73 20.44 -2.72
N GLU A 62 -14.72 19.60 -2.51
CA GLU A 62 -13.37 19.79 -3.05
C GLU A 62 -13.35 19.60 -4.57
N VAL A 63 -14.13 18.63 -5.08
CA VAL A 63 -14.30 18.40 -6.52
C VAL A 63 -14.91 19.63 -7.20
N VAL A 64 -16.03 20.13 -6.67
CA VAL A 64 -16.69 21.33 -7.22
C VAL A 64 -15.76 22.55 -7.14
N PHE A 65 -15.04 22.72 -6.03
CA PHE A 65 -14.07 23.78 -5.87
C PHE A 65 -12.95 23.71 -6.91
N LEU A 66 -12.35 22.54 -7.12
CA LEU A 66 -11.30 22.32 -8.12
C LEU A 66 -11.79 22.61 -9.55
N ILE A 67 -12.99 22.14 -9.90
CA ILE A 67 -13.57 22.39 -11.22
C ILE A 67 -13.83 23.88 -11.42
N SER A 68 -14.32 24.58 -10.39
CA SER A 68 -14.52 26.03 -10.44
C SER A 68 -13.21 26.78 -10.68
N LEU A 69 -12.12 26.38 -10.01
CA LEU A 69 -10.80 26.99 -10.21
C LEU A 69 -10.26 26.72 -11.61
N LEU A 70 -10.38 25.49 -12.11
CA LEU A 70 -9.88 25.09 -13.44
C LEU A 70 -10.62 25.76 -14.59
N ARG A 71 -11.91 26.09 -14.41
CA ARG A 71 -12.70 26.85 -15.39
C ARG A 71 -12.39 28.34 -15.39
N SER A 72 -11.78 28.85 -14.32
CA SER A 72 -11.40 30.26 -14.25
C SER A 72 -10.23 30.56 -15.22
N LYS A 73 -10.27 31.72 -15.88
CA LYS A 73 -9.25 32.14 -16.85
C LYS A 73 -7.97 32.73 -16.20
N HIS A 74 -7.90 32.79 -14.87
CA HIS A 74 -6.83 33.49 -14.17
C HIS A 74 -5.69 32.54 -13.79
N ASN A 75 -4.46 32.83 -14.25
CA ASN A 75 -3.26 32.03 -13.95
C ASN A 75 -2.95 31.87 -12.45
N TYR A 76 -3.32 32.86 -11.62
CA TYR A 76 -3.17 32.77 -10.16
C TYR A 76 -3.97 31.61 -9.52
N MET A 77 -4.97 31.09 -10.22
CA MET A 77 -5.75 29.95 -9.73
C MET A 77 -5.05 28.61 -9.95
N ASP A 78 -4.07 28.53 -10.86
CA ASP A 78 -3.35 27.29 -11.16
C ASP A 78 -2.44 26.87 -9.99
N GLU A 79 -1.87 27.83 -9.25
CA GLU A 79 -1.13 27.55 -8.00
C GLU A 79 -2.04 26.96 -6.91
N LYS A 80 -3.25 27.52 -6.76
CA LYS A 80 -4.23 27.02 -5.80
C LYS A 80 -4.72 25.62 -6.18
N VAL A 81 -4.94 25.38 -7.47
CA VAL A 81 -5.26 24.05 -8.00
C VAL A 81 -4.14 23.08 -7.65
N LEU A 82 -2.89 23.41 -7.97
CA LEU A 82 -1.75 22.53 -7.71
C LEU A 82 -1.60 22.22 -6.21
N ALA A 83 -1.77 23.22 -5.34
CA ALA A 83 -1.72 23.03 -3.90
C ALA A 83 -2.79 22.05 -3.39
N VAL A 84 -4.00 22.09 -3.95
CA VAL A 84 -5.06 21.12 -3.62
C VAL A 84 -4.73 19.74 -4.20
N LEU A 85 -4.25 19.65 -5.43
CA LEU A 85 -3.84 18.38 -6.06
C LEU A 85 -2.69 17.69 -5.29
N ASP A 86 -1.74 18.46 -4.77
CA ASP A 86 -0.64 17.93 -3.95
C ASP A 86 -1.14 17.35 -2.61
N LYS A 87 -2.18 17.95 -2.00
CA LYS A 87 -2.86 17.39 -0.82
C LYS A 87 -3.54 16.05 -1.10
N LEU A 88 -4.07 15.86 -2.31
CA LEU A 88 -4.69 14.59 -2.73
C LEU A 88 -3.68 13.44 -2.90
N ARG A 89 -2.38 13.76 -2.88
CA ARG A 89 -1.28 12.79 -3.01
C ARG A 89 -1.50 11.87 -4.20
N LEU A 90 -1.75 12.47 -5.36
CA LEU A 90 -1.96 11.75 -6.60
C LEU A 90 -0.71 10.95 -6.95
N ASN A 91 -0.90 9.78 -7.56
CA ASN A 91 0.20 8.89 -7.95
C ASN A 91 0.93 9.47 -9.17
N ILE A 92 2.22 9.14 -9.36
CA ILE A 92 3.03 9.54 -10.52
C ILE A 92 2.37 9.15 -11.84
N ILE A 93 1.70 8.00 -11.88
CA ILE A 93 0.92 7.52 -13.03
C ILE A 93 -0.13 8.55 -13.46
N TRP A 94 -0.78 9.21 -12.50
CA TRP A 94 -1.82 10.20 -12.81
C TRP A 94 -1.25 11.41 -13.54
N TRP A 95 -0.10 11.91 -13.09
CA TRP A 95 0.62 12.99 -13.76
C TRP A 95 1.20 12.56 -15.10
N ASN A 96 1.76 11.35 -15.22
CA ASN A 96 2.31 10.85 -16.48
C ASN A 96 1.26 10.79 -17.59
N ASN A 97 0.05 10.32 -17.29
CA ASN A 97 -1.01 10.31 -18.30
C ASN A 97 -1.38 11.72 -18.77
N LEU A 98 -1.32 12.74 -17.90
CA LEU A 98 -1.54 14.13 -18.32
C LEU A 98 -0.39 14.64 -19.21
N ARG A 99 0.85 14.24 -18.91
CA ARG A 99 2.03 14.57 -19.73
C ARG A 99 1.95 13.92 -21.11
N GLU A 100 1.52 12.67 -21.21
CA GLU A 100 1.30 11.97 -22.48
C GLU A 100 0.27 12.67 -23.36
N GLU A 101 -0.84 13.15 -22.78
CA GLU A 101 -1.83 13.94 -23.52
C GLU A 101 -1.28 15.31 -23.92
N ALA A 102 -0.42 15.92 -23.10
CA ALA A 102 0.20 17.21 -23.39
C ALA A 102 1.25 17.11 -24.53
N GLU A 103 1.88 15.95 -24.71
CA GLU A 103 2.80 15.73 -25.83
C GLU A 103 2.11 15.83 -27.18
N LYS A 104 0.84 15.41 -27.27
CA LYS A 104 0.01 15.48 -28.48
C LYS A 104 -0.38 16.91 -28.85
N ASP A 105 -0.29 17.83 -27.90
CA ASP A 105 -0.60 19.24 -28.10
C ASP A 105 0.62 19.98 -28.70
N ASN A 106 0.34 20.80 -29.72
CA ASN A 106 1.33 21.62 -30.43
C ASN A 106 1.10 23.13 -30.21
N GLY A 107 0.26 23.50 -29.25
CA GLY A 107 0.03 24.88 -28.85
C GLY A 107 1.27 25.57 -28.26
N LYS A 108 1.20 26.91 -28.14
CA LYS A 108 2.31 27.73 -27.60
C LYS A 108 2.65 27.34 -26.16
N GLU A 109 1.63 27.07 -25.36
CA GLU A 109 1.70 26.63 -23.97
C GLU A 109 2.35 25.25 -23.86
N ALA A 110 2.03 24.33 -24.77
CA ALA A 110 2.63 23.00 -24.82
C ALA A 110 4.14 23.06 -25.14
N ILE A 111 4.56 23.97 -26.02
CA ILE A 111 5.99 24.19 -26.32
C ILE A 111 6.74 24.72 -25.08
N ILE A 112 6.13 25.65 -24.33
CA ILE A 112 6.70 26.16 -23.08
C ILE A 112 6.84 25.03 -22.04
N TRP A 113 5.79 24.23 -21.87
CA TRP A 113 5.81 23.07 -20.98
C TRP A 113 6.89 22.05 -21.37
N LYS A 114 7.04 21.73 -22.67
CA LYS A 114 8.10 20.82 -23.17
C LYS A 114 9.49 21.30 -22.76
N ARG A 115 9.78 22.60 -22.81
CA ARG A 115 11.04 23.17 -22.32
C ARG A 115 11.22 22.99 -20.82
N LYS A 116 10.17 23.26 -20.02
CA LYS A 116 10.20 23.07 -18.57
C LYS A 116 10.39 21.60 -18.18
N ARG A 117 9.79 20.68 -18.93
CA ARG A 117 10.00 19.24 -18.76
C ARG A 117 11.44 18.81 -19.06
N GLN A 118 12.08 19.41 -20.07
CA GLN A 118 13.49 19.17 -20.35
C GLN A 118 14.38 19.62 -19.17
N THR A 119 14.14 20.82 -18.64
CA THR A 119 14.84 21.30 -17.43
C THR A 119 14.63 20.39 -16.23
N LEU A 120 13.40 19.86 -16.04
CA LEU A 120 13.12 18.86 -15.01
C LEU A 120 13.94 17.58 -15.25
N ALA A 121 14.03 17.09 -16.48
CA ALA A 121 14.81 15.90 -16.81
C ALA A 121 16.30 16.10 -16.49
N GLU A 122 16.88 17.24 -16.86
CA GLU A 122 18.27 17.61 -16.54
C GLU A 122 18.54 17.67 -15.04
N ALA A 123 17.59 18.17 -14.24
CA ALA A 123 17.70 18.19 -12.79
C ALA A 123 17.54 16.79 -12.16
N THR A 124 16.77 15.91 -12.81
CA THR A 124 16.43 14.57 -12.31
C THR A 124 17.52 13.55 -12.58
N GLU A 125 18.09 13.55 -13.78
CA GLU A 125 19.07 12.55 -14.23
C GLU A 125 20.22 12.29 -13.24
N PRO A 126 20.96 13.31 -12.74
CA PRO A 126 22.04 13.07 -11.78
C PRO A 126 21.55 12.48 -10.45
N LEU A 127 20.34 12.82 -10.00
CA LEU A 127 19.75 12.27 -8.78
C LEU A 127 19.42 10.79 -8.95
N ILE A 128 18.88 10.40 -10.09
CA ILE A 128 18.56 9.00 -10.40
C ILE A 128 19.83 8.18 -10.52
N ILE A 129 20.84 8.65 -11.26
CA ILE A 129 22.12 7.95 -11.43
C ILE A 129 22.74 7.62 -10.07
N ASN A 130 22.74 8.58 -9.13
CA ASN A 130 23.27 8.35 -7.78
C ASN A 130 22.32 7.52 -6.90
N GLY A 131 21.01 7.61 -7.16
CA GLY A 131 19.98 6.81 -6.49
C GLY A 131 20.00 5.32 -6.85
N ILE A 132 20.52 4.95 -8.04
CA ILE A 132 20.60 3.55 -8.50
C ILE A 132 21.35 2.67 -7.49
N GLU A 133 22.43 3.16 -6.87
CA GLU A 133 23.16 2.41 -5.85
C GLU A 133 22.30 2.11 -4.62
N LEU A 134 21.43 3.04 -4.21
CA LEU A 134 20.52 2.84 -3.09
C LEU A 134 19.45 1.80 -3.44
N ILE A 135 18.93 1.84 -4.67
CA ILE A 135 17.94 0.87 -5.15
C ILE A 135 18.54 -0.53 -5.19
N HIS A 136 19.76 -0.70 -5.74
CA HIS A 136 20.45 -1.99 -5.76
C HIS A 136 20.67 -2.59 -4.36
N ARG A 137 20.90 -1.78 -3.32
CA ARG A 137 21.02 -2.29 -1.93
C ARG A 137 19.73 -2.91 -1.41
N VAL A 138 18.57 -2.48 -1.92
CA VAL A 138 17.26 -2.98 -1.51
C VAL A 138 16.83 -4.18 -2.37
N VAL A 139 17.13 -4.16 -3.66
CA VAL A 139 16.79 -5.24 -4.60
C VAL A 139 17.74 -6.43 -4.40
N LYS A 140 17.37 -7.37 -3.54
CA LYS A 140 18.15 -8.58 -3.22
C LYS A 140 17.76 -9.83 -4.00
N THR A 141 16.88 -9.71 -5.00
CA THR A 141 16.36 -10.86 -5.74
C THR A 141 17.37 -11.35 -6.78
N ASN A 142 17.68 -12.65 -6.73
CA ASN A 142 18.56 -13.32 -7.71
C ASN A 142 17.81 -13.84 -8.94
N ASN A 143 16.48 -13.92 -8.87
CA ASN A 143 15.65 -14.35 -10.00
C ASN A 143 15.57 -13.25 -11.06
N LEU A 144 16.22 -13.48 -12.21
CA LEU A 144 16.32 -12.51 -13.30
C LEU A 144 14.94 -12.07 -13.81
N ASN A 145 13.97 -12.98 -13.87
CA ASN A 145 12.63 -12.74 -14.45
C ASN A 145 11.83 -11.68 -13.67
N ILE A 146 12.10 -11.52 -12.38
CA ILE A 146 11.41 -10.54 -11.52
C ILE A 146 12.34 -9.40 -11.08
N LYS A 147 13.64 -9.51 -11.35
CA LYS A 147 14.63 -8.52 -10.90
C LYS A 147 14.40 -7.16 -11.53
N GLU A 148 14.12 -7.12 -12.83
CA GLU A 148 13.85 -5.87 -13.57
C GLU A 148 12.56 -5.19 -13.11
N ALA A 149 11.50 -5.97 -12.89
CA ALA A 149 10.23 -5.45 -12.37
C ALA A 149 10.43 -4.83 -10.97
N VAL A 150 11.07 -5.56 -10.05
CA VAL A 150 11.36 -5.07 -8.69
C VAL A 150 12.28 -3.85 -8.68
N PHE A 151 13.24 -3.80 -9.60
CA PHE A 151 14.10 -2.63 -9.76
C PHE A 151 13.32 -1.40 -10.23
N SER A 152 12.38 -1.58 -11.17
CA SER A 152 11.49 -0.53 -11.66
C SER A 152 10.58 0.00 -10.54
N ASP A 153 10.01 -0.88 -9.72
CA ASP A 153 9.26 -0.49 -8.52
C ASP A 153 10.12 0.32 -7.54
N GLY A 154 11.40 -0.07 -7.41
CA GLY A 154 12.39 0.66 -6.62
C GLY A 154 12.66 2.06 -7.15
N ILE A 155 12.74 2.25 -8.47
CA ILE A 155 12.85 3.58 -9.10
C ILE A 155 11.62 4.42 -8.77
N ILE A 156 10.42 3.86 -8.87
CA ILE A 156 9.16 4.56 -8.54
C ILE A 156 9.18 5.00 -7.06
N GLY A 157 9.59 4.11 -6.15
CA GLY A 157 9.74 4.42 -4.73
C GLY A 157 10.76 5.53 -4.48
N PHE A 158 11.90 5.51 -5.17
CA PHE A 158 12.91 6.57 -5.09
C PHE A 158 12.39 7.91 -5.60
N TYR A 159 11.67 7.93 -6.73
CA TYR A 159 11.06 9.13 -7.29
C TYR A 159 10.05 9.75 -6.30
N ARG A 160 9.22 8.93 -5.67
CA ARG A 160 8.29 9.38 -4.62
C ARG A 160 9.03 9.96 -3.41
N ALA A 161 10.20 9.43 -3.08
CA ALA A 161 11.03 9.98 -2.02
C ALA A 161 11.52 11.38 -2.40
N LEU A 162 12.02 11.58 -3.62
CA LEU A 162 12.48 12.88 -4.12
C LEU A 162 11.37 13.93 -4.06
N GLU A 163 10.16 13.58 -4.50
CA GLU A 163 9.00 14.50 -4.50
C GLU A 163 8.58 14.93 -3.08
N ARG A 164 8.71 14.03 -2.09
CA ARG A 164 8.13 14.21 -0.75
C ARG A 164 9.14 14.58 0.33
N TYR A 165 10.43 14.45 0.03
CA TYR A 165 11.47 14.75 0.99
C TYR A 165 11.41 16.22 1.38
N ASN A 166 11.60 16.51 2.67
CA ASN A 166 11.73 17.87 3.16
C ASN A 166 13.22 18.19 3.33
N PRO A 167 13.82 19.06 2.48
CA PRO A 167 15.24 19.41 2.57
C PRO A 167 15.63 20.13 3.87
N SER A 168 14.67 20.74 4.57
CA SER A 168 14.87 21.39 5.87
C SER A 168 14.92 20.38 7.03
N SER A 169 14.58 19.12 6.80
CA SER A 169 14.65 18.06 7.81
C SER A 169 16.10 17.78 8.21
N GLN A 170 16.29 17.32 9.45
CA GLN A 170 17.59 16.85 9.93
C GLN A 170 17.95 15.48 9.35
N ASN A 171 16.96 14.67 8.97
CA ASN A 171 17.17 13.31 8.49
C ASN A 171 17.83 13.29 7.11
N PRO A 172 18.92 12.54 6.90
CA PRO A 172 19.60 12.49 5.61
C PRO A 172 18.72 11.80 4.55
N PHE A 173 18.72 12.35 3.34
CA PHE A 173 17.90 11.85 2.24
C PHE A 173 18.08 10.35 1.93
N PRO A 174 19.31 9.77 1.88
CA PRO A 174 19.47 8.34 1.58
C PRO A 174 18.67 7.42 2.51
N ASN A 175 18.64 7.72 3.82
CA ASN A 175 17.88 6.93 4.79
C ASN A 175 16.37 7.05 4.56
N TYR A 176 15.91 8.26 4.26
CA TYR A 176 14.51 8.51 3.90
C TYR A 176 14.13 7.75 2.62
N ALA A 177 14.96 7.83 1.58
CA ALA A 177 14.72 7.15 0.31
C ALA A 177 14.63 5.63 0.45
N LEU A 178 15.51 5.02 1.27
CA LEU A 178 15.49 3.56 1.53
C LEU A 178 14.14 3.09 2.07
N TYR A 179 13.47 3.87 2.93
CA TYR A 179 12.13 3.56 3.42
C TYR A 179 11.11 3.50 2.28
N TRP A 180 11.09 4.51 1.41
CA TRP A 180 10.15 4.59 0.29
C TRP A 180 10.38 3.49 -0.74
N ILE A 181 11.64 3.19 -1.08
CA ILE A 181 12.00 2.10 -2.01
C ILE A 181 11.49 0.76 -1.46
N LYS A 182 11.77 0.45 -0.19
CA LYS A 182 11.30 -0.80 0.45
C LYS A 182 9.79 -0.88 0.47
N ASN A 183 9.11 0.22 0.82
CA ASN A 183 7.66 0.26 0.90
C ASN A 183 7.00 0.07 -0.47
N GLU A 184 7.55 0.66 -1.53
CA GLU A 184 7.00 0.51 -2.88
C GLU A 184 7.12 -0.92 -3.39
N ILE A 185 8.31 -1.51 -3.28
CA ILE A 185 8.56 -2.90 -3.66
C ILE A 185 7.64 -3.85 -2.89
N ALA A 186 7.48 -3.65 -1.58
CA ALA A 186 6.62 -4.48 -0.75
C ALA A 186 5.13 -4.33 -1.11
N ALA A 187 4.70 -3.12 -1.47
CA ALA A 187 3.32 -2.85 -1.89
C ALA A 187 3.02 -3.51 -3.23
N GLU A 188 3.91 -3.42 -4.21
CA GLU A 188 3.68 -4.01 -5.53
C GLU A 188 3.78 -5.55 -5.48
N ALA A 189 4.73 -6.10 -4.72
CA ALA A 189 4.80 -7.52 -4.45
C ALA A 189 3.57 -8.09 -3.71
N LEU A 190 2.74 -7.23 -3.09
CA LEU A 190 1.45 -7.65 -2.55
C LEU A 190 0.37 -7.63 -3.63
N LYS A 191 0.34 -6.61 -4.49
CA LYS A 191 -0.65 -6.51 -5.58
C LYS A 191 -0.50 -7.62 -6.60
N SER A 192 0.73 -8.04 -6.88
CA SER A 192 1.04 -9.11 -7.84
C SER A 192 0.64 -10.51 -7.36
N LYS A 193 0.26 -10.68 -6.08
CA LYS A 193 -0.25 -11.96 -5.59
C LYS A 193 -1.68 -12.17 -6.07
N THR A 194 -1.93 -13.34 -6.64
CA THR A 194 -3.28 -13.79 -7.01
C THR A 194 -4.26 -13.73 -5.84
N VAL A 195 -3.79 -14.09 -4.64
CA VAL A 195 -4.57 -13.98 -3.40
C VAL A 195 -3.97 -12.88 -2.53
N GLN A 196 -4.70 -11.78 -2.38
CA GLN A 196 -4.30 -10.65 -1.58
C GLN A 196 -4.66 -10.86 -0.11
N ILE A 197 -3.65 -11.14 0.71
CA ILE A 197 -3.81 -11.23 2.17
C ILE A 197 -3.67 -9.81 2.75
N SER A 198 -4.62 -9.40 3.61
CA SER A 198 -4.59 -8.08 4.25
C SER A 198 -3.30 -7.85 5.04
N SER A 199 -2.87 -6.59 5.15
CA SER A 199 -1.68 -6.21 5.90
C SER A 199 -1.76 -6.63 7.38
N TYR A 200 -2.96 -6.62 7.95
CA TYR A 200 -3.24 -7.11 9.30
C TYR A 200 -2.96 -8.61 9.44
N LEU A 201 -3.50 -9.43 8.54
CA LEU A 201 -3.28 -10.89 8.55
C LEU A 201 -1.81 -11.23 8.32
N LYS A 202 -1.08 -10.47 7.50
CA LYS A 202 0.37 -10.65 7.34
C LYS A 202 1.14 -10.40 8.63
N LYS A 203 0.84 -9.31 9.35
CA LYS A 203 1.49 -9.02 10.65
C LYS A 203 1.23 -10.14 11.66
N LYS A 204 -0.02 -10.60 11.76
CA LYS A 204 -0.40 -11.73 12.62
C LYS A 204 0.37 -13.00 12.25
N ASN A 205 0.44 -13.34 10.97
CA ASN A 205 1.14 -14.53 10.47
C ASN A 205 2.66 -14.45 10.61
N SER A 206 3.27 -13.26 10.46
CA SER A 206 4.71 -13.07 10.66
C SER A 206 5.09 -13.14 12.15
N SER A 207 4.26 -12.58 13.03
CA SER A 207 4.46 -12.72 14.47
C SER A 207 4.35 -14.18 14.91
N GLN A 208 3.40 -14.94 14.37
CA GLN A 208 3.27 -16.39 14.60
C GLN A 208 4.47 -17.19 14.06
N LYS A 209 5.01 -16.83 12.90
CA LYS A 209 6.21 -17.50 12.35
C LYS A 209 7.46 -17.26 13.19
N ASN A 210 7.65 -16.06 13.71
CA ASN A 210 8.81 -15.74 14.54
C ASN A 210 8.76 -16.42 15.91
N LEU A 211 7.56 -16.67 16.45
CA LEU A 211 7.35 -17.46 17.68
C LEU A 211 7.71 -18.94 17.51
N ASN A 212 7.63 -19.48 16.29
CA ASN A 212 7.90 -20.90 16.03
C ASN A 212 9.39 -21.21 15.74
N LEU A 213 10.28 -20.20 15.80
CA LEU A 213 11.68 -20.32 15.40
C LEU A 213 12.68 -20.32 16.57
N GLU A 214 12.22 -20.24 17.82
CA GLU A 214 13.10 -20.16 19.00
C GLU A 214 13.49 -21.54 19.60
N ASP A 215 13.06 -22.67 19.04
CA ASP A 215 13.44 -24.03 19.50
C ASP A 215 14.26 -24.79 18.43
N PRO A 216 15.61 -24.83 18.52
CA PRO A 216 16.45 -25.42 17.49
C PRO A 216 16.72 -26.93 17.63
N GLU A 217 16.36 -27.59 18.74
CA GLU A 217 16.71 -29.02 18.97
C GLU A 217 15.54 -30.00 18.87
N ASN A 218 14.39 -29.58 18.38
CA ASN A 218 13.22 -30.45 18.27
C ASN A 218 12.50 -30.28 16.92
N ASN A 219 13.25 -30.42 15.83
CA ASN A 219 12.72 -30.29 14.48
C ASN A 219 12.06 -31.59 13.95
N ILE A 220 11.11 -32.12 14.73
CA ILE A 220 9.94 -32.86 14.23
C ILE A 220 8.66 -31.99 14.44
N ASN A 221 8.80 -30.86 15.17
CA ASN A 221 7.76 -30.01 15.75
C ASN A 221 7.50 -28.71 14.98
N ASN A 222 6.85 -28.78 13.82
CA ASN A 222 6.12 -27.60 13.32
C ASN A 222 4.77 -27.53 14.07
N PRO A 223 4.42 -26.44 14.79
CA PRO A 223 3.18 -26.40 15.55
C PRO A 223 1.95 -26.44 14.64
N GLN A 224 1.04 -27.36 14.98
CA GLN A 224 -0.16 -27.68 14.24
C GLN A 224 -1.33 -26.83 14.75
N ILE A 225 -2.07 -26.19 13.84
CA ILE A 225 -3.32 -25.50 14.20
C ILE A 225 -4.38 -26.57 14.47
N VAL A 226 -4.90 -26.66 15.69
CA VAL A 226 -5.99 -27.58 16.05
C VAL A 226 -7.27 -26.80 16.29
N SER A 227 -8.36 -27.19 15.61
CA SER A 227 -9.67 -26.54 15.67
C SER A 227 -10.38 -26.84 16.99
N LEU A 228 -11.15 -25.89 17.52
CA LEU A 228 -11.93 -26.05 18.76
C LEU A 228 -13.07 -27.09 18.65
N ASP A 229 -13.51 -27.41 17.43
CA ASP A 229 -14.49 -28.46 17.14
C ASP A 229 -13.85 -29.84 16.91
N ALA A 230 -12.53 -29.95 17.06
CA ALA A 230 -11.83 -31.23 16.88
C ALA A 230 -12.08 -32.15 18.09
N PRO A 231 -12.35 -33.45 17.88
CA PRO A 231 -12.53 -34.39 18.96
C PRO A 231 -11.23 -34.55 19.75
N ILE A 232 -11.34 -34.56 21.08
CA ILE A 232 -10.21 -34.52 22.01
C ILE A 232 -9.57 -35.92 22.14
N ASN A 233 -10.36 -36.97 21.87
CA ASN A 233 -9.97 -38.37 21.95
C ASN A 233 -10.50 -39.18 20.74
N ASN A 234 -10.02 -40.42 20.60
CA ASN A 234 -10.44 -41.35 19.53
C ASN A 234 -11.91 -41.81 19.63
N GLU A 235 -12.61 -41.41 20.70
CA GLU A 235 -14.01 -41.74 20.96
C GLU A 235 -14.96 -40.62 20.48
N GLY A 236 -14.43 -39.46 20.09
CA GLY A 236 -15.17 -38.40 19.40
C GLY A 236 -15.67 -37.25 20.28
N ASP A 237 -15.22 -37.14 21.54
CA ASP A 237 -15.72 -36.12 22.46
C ASP A 237 -15.26 -34.71 22.08
N GLN A 238 -16.17 -33.74 22.11
CA GLN A 238 -15.90 -32.32 21.83
C GLN A 238 -15.99 -31.44 23.09
N LEU A 239 -15.23 -30.34 23.13
CA LEU A 239 -15.21 -29.41 24.25
C LEU A 239 -16.52 -28.59 24.31
N HIS A 240 -17.42 -28.92 25.25
CA HIS A 240 -18.60 -28.09 25.53
C HIS A 240 -18.47 -27.32 26.86
N THR A 241 -18.71 -26.01 26.81
CA THR A 241 -18.74 -25.16 28.01
C THR A 241 -20.18 -25.11 28.56
N ILE A 242 -20.43 -25.70 29.74
CA ILE A 242 -21.76 -25.61 30.38
C ILE A 242 -21.72 -24.46 31.40
N ILE A 243 -22.50 -23.40 31.13
CA ILE A 243 -22.75 -22.28 32.04
C ILE A 243 -23.79 -22.74 33.07
N ALA A 244 -23.43 -22.76 34.36
CA ALA A 244 -24.32 -23.22 35.42
C ALA A 244 -25.49 -22.25 35.64
N GLY A 245 -26.72 -22.75 35.51
CA GLY A 245 -27.94 -22.09 35.97
C GLY A 245 -28.10 -22.16 37.51
N PRO A 246 -28.97 -21.33 38.11
CA PRO A 246 -28.85 -20.95 39.52
C PRO A 246 -29.39 -21.97 40.54
N ASN A 247 -29.61 -23.23 40.18
CA ASN A 247 -29.92 -24.28 41.16
C ASN A 247 -29.53 -25.66 40.63
N GLY A 248 -28.66 -26.35 41.37
CA GLY A 248 -28.34 -27.76 41.14
C GLY A 248 -26.86 -28.04 41.37
N MET A 249 -26.51 -28.33 42.63
CA MET A 249 -25.18 -28.80 43.01
C MET A 249 -24.83 -30.12 42.30
N GLN A 250 -23.52 -30.30 42.14
CA GLN A 250 -22.79 -31.51 41.75
C GLN A 250 -23.53 -32.81 42.10
N GLN A 251 -23.42 -33.83 41.23
CA GLN A 251 -22.86 -35.09 41.71
C GLN A 251 -22.34 -36.01 40.61
N SER A 252 -21.28 -36.68 41.03
CA SER A 252 -20.36 -37.60 40.38
C SER A 252 -20.91 -39.01 40.17
N SER A 253 -20.15 -39.77 39.35
CA SER A 253 -19.66 -41.12 39.68
C SER A 253 -20.18 -42.22 38.77
N ASP A 254 -19.24 -42.84 38.06
CA ASP A 254 -19.33 -44.25 37.70
C ASP A 254 -19.42 -45.08 38.97
N ASN A 255 -20.49 -45.87 39.09
CA ASN A 255 -20.55 -47.13 39.84
C ASN A 255 -21.76 -47.92 39.30
N GLU A 256 -21.51 -49.15 38.88
CA GLU A 256 -22.31 -49.97 37.96
C GLU A 256 -23.67 -50.50 38.48
N GLU A 257 -24.19 -50.06 39.62
CA GLU A 257 -25.44 -50.63 40.19
C GLU A 257 -26.74 -49.89 39.83
N LEU A 258 -26.68 -48.70 39.20
CA LEU A 258 -27.89 -47.91 38.89
C LEU A 258 -28.49 -48.12 37.48
N LYS A 259 -27.84 -48.92 36.61
CA LYS A 259 -28.32 -49.14 35.23
C LYS A 259 -29.57 -50.05 35.13
N LYS A 260 -30.08 -50.63 36.22
CA LYS A 260 -31.27 -51.51 36.20
C LYS A 260 -32.58 -50.88 36.72
N SER A 261 -32.57 -49.65 37.24
CA SER A 261 -33.80 -48.97 37.70
C SER A 261 -34.33 -47.89 36.75
N GLY A 262 -33.49 -47.34 35.84
CA GLY A 262 -33.87 -46.23 34.94
C GLY A 262 -34.72 -46.60 33.72
N PHE A 263 -34.91 -47.88 33.41
CA PHE A 263 -35.65 -48.32 32.20
C PHE A 263 -37.12 -48.72 32.45
N LYS A 264 -37.63 -48.56 33.68
CA LYS A 264 -38.99 -49.04 34.06
C LYS A 264 -39.99 -47.97 34.50
N SER A 265 -39.63 -46.70 34.55
CA SER A 265 -40.57 -45.60 34.83
C SER A 265 -40.44 -44.52 33.77
N LEU A 266 -41.58 -44.11 33.18
CA LEU A 266 -41.76 -43.14 32.09
C LEU A 266 -41.96 -43.71 30.68
N LYS A 267 -42.22 -45.03 30.58
CA LYS A 267 -43.32 -45.53 29.71
C LYS A 267 -44.66 -45.14 30.35
N THR A 268 -44.98 -43.84 30.35
CA THR A 268 -46.31 -43.30 30.67
C THR A 268 -46.38 -41.88 30.08
N ARG A 269 -46.89 -41.84 28.85
CA ARG A 269 -47.43 -40.67 28.11
C ARG A 269 -48.53 -39.96 28.93
N PRO A 270 -48.96 -38.70 28.63
CA PRO A 270 -49.32 -38.17 27.29
C PRO A 270 -48.73 -36.77 26.96
N MET A 271 -48.36 -36.45 25.72
CA MET A 271 -49.20 -36.10 24.55
C MET A 271 -50.21 -34.96 24.81
N THR A 272 -49.80 -33.72 24.56
CA THR A 272 -50.66 -32.67 24.01
C THR A 272 -49.85 -31.68 23.18
N LEU A 273 -50.16 -31.63 21.89
CA LEU A 273 -49.99 -30.51 20.98
C LEU A 273 -50.65 -29.25 21.57
N ASN A 274 -50.09 -28.06 21.31
CA ASN A 274 -50.87 -26.99 20.70
C ASN A 274 -49.99 -25.87 20.12
N LEU A 275 -50.44 -25.41 18.95
CA LEU A 275 -49.98 -24.24 18.20
C LEU A 275 -50.23 -22.93 18.96
N PHE A 276 -49.35 -21.95 18.82
CA PHE A 276 -49.56 -20.66 18.14
C PHE A 276 -48.22 -19.91 18.05
#